data_AF-A0A142XQ88-F1
#
_entry.id   AF-A0A142XQ88-F1
#
_cell.length_a   1.000
_cell.length_b   1.000
_cell.length_c   1.000
_cell.angle_alpha   90.00
_cell.angle_beta   90.00
_cell.angle_gamma   90.00
#
_symmetry.space_group_name_H-M   'P 1'
#
loop_
_entity.id
_entity.type
_entity.pdbx_description
1 polymer ?
#
loop_
_entity_poly.entity_id
_entity_poly.type
_entity_poly.pdbx_seq_one_letter_code
_entity_poly.pdbx_strand_id
1 'polypeptide(L)'
;MYDRLRVLLSGGWSSKVNNKKRLRRAILVSAILVLPLFVVGAAWWVSRTIQSSLLGPVHTFQIANSPPYLTDVLAVEKAKEALALDGYDLSRWAPREDRRSTAPDGTPDIYLARNGINPDNGYVVFERKEGEPSAPRPSVTVELRGNQMTCQVCQPK
;
A
#
# COMPACT_ATOMS: atom_id res chain seq x y z
N MET A 1 -44.36 73.13 27.85
CA MET A 1 -43.83 72.03 28.68
C MET A 1 -44.36 70.75 28.04
N TYR A 2 -43.49 69.77 27.72
CA TYR A 2 -43.70 68.55 26.89
C TYR A 2 -43.10 68.62 25.48
N ASP A 3 -41.77 68.62 25.39
CA ASP A 3 -41.08 68.34 24.12
C ASP A 3 -39.70 67.69 24.33
N ARG A 4 -39.63 66.61 25.14
CA ARG A 4 -38.36 65.92 25.45
C ARG A 4 -38.46 64.42 25.77
N LEU A 5 -39.27 63.63 25.06
CA LEU A 5 -39.33 62.17 25.29
C LEU A 5 -39.52 61.37 24.00
N ARG A 6 -38.61 61.52 23.02
CA ARG A 6 -38.67 60.68 21.80
C ARG A 6 -37.33 60.42 21.11
N VAL A 7 -36.26 60.14 21.86
CA VAL A 7 -34.97 59.75 21.24
C VAL A 7 -34.26 58.69 22.07
N LEU A 8 -34.84 57.50 22.27
CA LEU A 8 -34.08 56.40 22.91
C LEU A 8 -34.48 54.97 22.52
N LEU A 9 -35.20 54.72 21.41
CA LEU A 9 -35.62 53.36 21.05
C LEU A 9 -35.60 53.05 19.54
N SER A 10 -34.53 53.40 18.81
CA SER A 10 -34.40 52.99 17.39
C SER A 10 -33.02 52.46 16.97
N GLY A 11 -32.09 52.25 17.91
CA GLY A 11 -30.71 51.87 17.58
C GLY A 11 -30.37 50.36 17.63
N GLY A 12 -31.30 49.47 17.97
CA GLY A 12 -30.93 48.12 18.46
C GLY A 12 -31.16 46.93 17.53
N TRP A 13 -31.91 47.06 16.43
CA TRP A 13 -32.46 45.86 15.76
C TRP A 13 -31.79 45.45 14.43
N SER A 14 -31.01 46.33 13.81
CA SER A 14 -30.45 46.08 12.46
C SER A 14 -29.16 45.24 12.46
N SER A 15 -28.40 45.21 13.57
CA SER A 15 -27.10 44.52 13.66
C SER A 15 -27.22 42.98 13.72
N LYS A 16 -28.27 42.43 14.36
CA LYS A 16 -28.41 40.97 14.56
C LYS A 16 -28.71 40.18 13.28
N VAL A 17 -29.30 40.82 12.26
CA VAL A 17 -29.72 40.13 11.02
C VAL A 17 -28.54 39.91 10.07
N ASN A 18 -27.59 40.85 10.03
CA ASN A 18 -26.41 40.75 9.16
C ASN A 18 -25.38 39.72 9.66
N ASN A 19 -25.24 39.55 10.98
CA ASN A 19 -24.34 38.53 11.55
C ASN A 19 -24.81 37.10 11.27
N LYS A 20 -26.13 36.84 11.27
CA LYS A 20 -26.67 35.51 10.91
C LYS A 20 -26.36 35.13 9.45
N LYS A 21 -26.42 36.10 8.52
CA LYS A 21 -26.10 35.86 7.10
C LYS A 21 -24.60 35.61 6.89
N ARG A 22 -23.73 36.33 7.60
CA ARG A 22 -22.27 36.12 7.56
C ARG A 22 -21.85 34.77 8.13
N LEU A 23 -22.42 34.37 9.28
CA LEU A 23 -22.14 33.06 9.88
C LEU A 23 -22.57 31.89 8.98
N ARG A 24 -23.75 31.97 8.35
CA ARG A 24 -24.22 30.94 7.41
C ARG A 24 -23.32 30.81 6.18
N ARG A 25 -22.83 31.93 5.63
CA ARG A 25 -21.87 31.93 4.51
C ARG A 25 -20.53 31.33 4.93
N ALA A 26 -20.03 31.67 6.12
CA ALA A 26 -18.79 31.10 6.63
C ALA A 26 -18.89 29.57 6.84
N ILE A 27 -20.01 29.09 7.41
CA ILE A 27 -20.26 27.64 7.58
C ILE A 27 -20.33 26.95 6.21
N LEU A 28 -21.07 27.50 5.25
CA LEU A 28 -21.17 26.93 3.90
C LEU A 28 -19.81 26.88 3.20
N VAL A 29 -19.01 27.95 3.25
CA VAL A 29 -17.67 27.98 2.66
C VAL A 29 -16.73 27.00 3.36
N SER A 30 -16.80 26.89 4.70
CA SER A 30 -16.00 25.91 5.45
C SER A 30 -16.40 24.47 5.12
N ALA A 31 -17.69 24.18 4.95
CA ALA A 31 -18.17 22.87 4.58
C ALA A 31 -17.71 22.49 3.17
N ILE A 32 -17.71 23.44 2.22
CA ILE A 32 -17.22 23.23 0.86
C ILE A 32 -15.71 22.92 0.82
N LEU A 33 -14.93 23.44 1.77
CA LEU A 33 -13.48 23.19 1.83
C LEU A 33 -13.11 21.95 2.66
N VAL A 34 -13.80 21.69 3.77
CA VAL A 34 -13.48 20.60 4.70
C VAL A 34 -14.00 19.25 4.19
N LEU A 35 -15.19 19.22 3.59
CA LEU A 35 -15.79 17.99 3.09
C LEU A 35 -14.95 17.27 2.01
N PRO A 36 -14.42 17.94 0.96
CA PRO A 36 -13.57 17.26 -0.02
C PRO A 36 -12.25 16.77 0.59
N LEU A 37 -11.63 17.53 1.49
CA LEU A 37 -10.43 17.08 2.20
C LEU A 37 -10.70 15.82 3.03
N PHE A 38 -11.84 15.78 3.72
CA PHE A 38 -12.26 14.61 4.48
C PHE A 38 -12.50 13.39 3.58
N VAL A 39 -13.18 13.57 2.44
CA VAL A 39 -13.42 12.48 1.47
C VAL A 39 -12.11 11.94 0.90
N VAL A 40 -11.18 12.81 0.51
CA VAL A 40 -9.85 12.40 0.02
C VAL A 40 -9.07 11.67 1.10
N GLY A 41 -9.07 12.18 2.34
CA GLY A 41 -8.42 11.53 3.47
C GLY A 41 -9.00 10.15 3.79
N ALA A 42 -10.33 10.02 3.79
CA ALA A 42 -11.02 8.75 4.01
C ALA A 42 -10.73 7.75 2.87
N ALA A 43 -10.78 8.17 1.62
CA ALA A 43 -10.44 7.34 0.47
C ALA A 43 -8.98 6.86 0.52
N TRP A 44 -8.05 7.75 0.88
CA TRP A 44 -6.64 7.40 1.07
C TRP A 44 -6.44 6.38 2.20
N TRP A 45 -7.12 6.58 3.34
CA TRP A 45 -7.06 5.66 4.47
C TRP A 45 -7.62 4.27 4.13
N VAL A 46 -8.79 4.21 3.48
CA VAL A 46 -9.39 2.94 3.00
C VAL A 46 -8.50 2.25 1.98
N SER A 47 -7.88 3.00 1.07
CA SER A 47 -6.94 2.44 0.09
C SER A 47 -5.74 1.79 0.79
N ARG A 48 -5.16 2.47 1.78
CA ARG A 48 -4.05 1.94 2.59
C ARG A 48 -4.42 0.68 3.36
N THR A 49 -5.61 0.63 3.98
CA THR A 49 -6.03 -0.54 4.75
C THR A 49 -6.30 -1.76 3.86
N ILE A 50 -6.91 -1.57 2.69
CA ILE A 50 -7.12 -2.64 1.70
C ILE A 50 -5.78 -3.14 1.13
N GLN A 51 -4.82 -2.26 0.88
CA GLN A 51 -3.49 -2.68 0.41
C GLN A 51 -2.75 -3.50 1.46
N SER A 52 -2.86 -3.15 2.74
CA SER A 52 -2.23 -3.91 3.83
C SER A 52 -2.79 -5.31 4.04
N SER A 53 -4.03 -5.59 3.63
CA SER A 53 -4.59 -6.94 3.79
C SER A 53 -4.11 -7.94 2.73
N LEU A 54 -3.45 -7.47 1.67
CA LEU A 54 -2.96 -8.33 0.58
C LEU A 54 -1.49 -8.72 0.75
N LEU A 55 -0.79 -8.07 1.67
CA LEU A 55 0.62 -8.26 1.90
C LEU A 55 0.79 -8.90 3.27
N GLY A 56 1.47 -10.04 3.30
CA GLY A 56 1.88 -10.69 4.53
C GLY A 56 2.95 -9.90 5.28
N PRO A 57 3.39 -10.42 6.44
CA PRO A 57 4.53 -9.86 7.17
C PRO A 57 5.79 -9.75 6.30
N VAL A 58 6.63 -8.76 6.58
CA VAL A 58 7.94 -8.62 5.93
C VAL A 58 8.94 -9.49 6.68
N HIS A 59 9.54 -10.44 5.98
CA HIS A 59 10.61 -11.31 6.49
C HIS A 59 11.96 -10.79 6.04
N THR A 60 12.93 -10.74 6.94
CA THR A 60 14.27 -10.20 6.66
C THR A 60 15.32 -11.25 7.00
N PHE A 61 16.17 -11.56 6.02
CA PHE A 61 17.21 -12.58 6.10
C PHE A 61 18.59 -11.95 5.96
N GLN A 62 19.57 -12.44 6.71
CA GLN A 62 20.98 -12.07 6.56
C GLN A 62 21.68 -13.10 5.65
N ILE A 63 22.36 -12.61 4.62
CA ILE A 63 23.04 -13.42 3.62
C ILE A 63 24.54 -13.37 3.89
N ALA A 64 25.13 -14.51 4.27
CA ALA A 64 26.54 -14.59 4.66
C ALA A 64 27.50 -14.22 3.51
N ASN A 65 27.19 -14.69 2.30
CA ASN A 65 27.93 -14.37 1.08
C ASN A 65 27.05 -13.51 0.18
N SER A 66 27.04 -12.20 0.41
CA SER A 66 26.25 -11.24 -0.36
C SER A 66 26.62 -11.34 -1.84
N PRO A 67 25.74 -11.87 -2.71
CA PRO A 67 26.01 -11.84 -4.14
C PRO A 67 25.97 -10.38 -4.63
N PRO A 68 26.63 -10.08 -5.76
CA PRO A 68 26.65 -8.73 -6.33
C PRO A 68 25.29 -8.28 -6.87
N TYR A 69 24.36 -9.22 -7.10
CA TYR A 69 22.98 -8.97 -7.50
C TYR A 69 22.07 -10.09 -6.99
N LEU A 70 20.76 -9.83 -6.96
CA LEU A 70 19.76 -10.84 -6.62
C LEU A 70 19.79 -12.00 -7.64
N THR A 71 20.22 -13.19 -7.26
CA THR A 71 20.24 -14.36 -8.16
C THR A 71 18.90 -15.10 -8.13
N ASP A 72 18.55 -15.78 -9.24
CA ASP A 72 17.33 -16.59 -9.35
C ASP A 72 17.25 -17.67 -8.27
N VAL A 73 18.37 -18.36 -8.01
CA VAL A 73 18.47 -19.39 -6.96
C VAL A 73 18.21 -18.81 -5.58
N LEU A 74 18.86 -17.68 -5.24
CA LEU A 74 18.69 -17.02 -3.94
C LEU A 74 17.25 -16.51 -3.76
N ALA A 75 16.67 -15.93 -4.81
CA ALA A 75 15.27 -15.50 -4.85
C ALA A 75 14.32 -16.64 -4.49
N VAL A 76 14.45 -17.80 -5.16
CA VAL A 76 13.58 -18.95 -4.92
C VAL A 76 13.79 -19.54 -3.52
N GLU A 77 15.03 -19.65 -3.05
CA GLU A 77 15.34 -20.18 -1.72
C GLU A 77 14.68 -19.34 -0.62
N LYS A 78 14.91 -18.03 -0.61
CA LYS A 78 14.36 -17.14 0.42
C LYS A 78 12.87 -16.89 0.26
N ALA A 79 12.33 -17.01 -0.95
CA ALA A 79 10.88 -16.99 -1.16
C ALA A 79 10.19 -18.23 -0.54
N LYS A 80 10.81 -19.41 -0.65
CA LYS A 80 10.32 -20.64 0.01
C LYS A 80 10.39 -20.52 1.54
N GLU A 81 11.48 -19.99 2.07
CA GLU A 81 11.60 -19.73 3.52
C GLU A 81 10.50 -18.77 4.01
N ALA A 82 10.26 -17.68 3.29
CA ALA A 82 9.19 -16.72 3.62
C ALA A 82 7.78 -17.35 3.56
N LEU A 83 7.50 -18.17 2.55
CA LEU A 83 6.24 -18.93 2.47
C LEU A 83 6.07 -19.87 3.66
N ALA A 84 7.12 -20.58 4.06
CA ALA A 84 7.07 -21.46 5.21
C ALA A 84 6.82 -20.71 6.53
N LEU A 85 7.43 -19.53 6.70
CA LEU A 85 7.19 -18.65 7.87
C LEU A 85 5.74 -18.15 7.94
N ASP A 86 5.10 -17.93 6.79
CA ASP A 86 3.69 -17.56 6.70
C ASP A 86 2.73 -18.77 6.77
N GLY A 87 3.26 -19.98 7.06
CA GLY A 87 2.47 -21.18 7.29
C GLY A 87 2.04 -21.93 6.02
N TYR A 88 2.63 -21.62 4.86
CA TYR A 88 2.36 -22.35 3.63
C TYR A 88 3.08 -23.71 3.63
N ASP A 89 2.36 -24.75 3.19
CA ASP A 89 2.93 -26.09 3.01
C ASP A 89 3.72 -26.19 1.70
N LEU A 90 5.05 -26.12 1.80
CA LEU A 90 5.97 -26.20 0.66
C LEU A 90 5.88 -27.51 -0.12
N SER A 91 5.28 -28.57 0.44
CA SER A 91 5.06 -29.81 -0.32
C SER A 91 4.02 -29.62 -1.43
N ARG A 92 3.13 -28.62 -1.31
CA ARG A 92 2.03 -28.35 -2.24
C ARG A 92 2.36 -27.27 -3.26
N TRP A 93 3.35 -26.44 -2.99
CA TRP A 93 3.72 -25.29 -3.80
C TRP A 93 5.07 -25.51 -4.49
N ALA A 94 5.14 -25.19 -5.78
CA ALA A 94 6.35 -25.18 -6.58
C ALA A 94 6.55 -23.79 -7.20
N PRO A 95 7.81 -23.32 -7.34
CA PRO A 95 8.06 -22.08 -8.07
C PRO A 95 7.65 -22.28 -9.53
N ARG A 96 6.90 -21.32 -10.06
CA ARG A 96 6.45 -21.31 -11.45
C ARG A 96 7.53 -20.66 -12.31
N GLU A 97 7.84 -21.28 -13.45
CA GLU A 97 8.76 -20.67 -14.42
C GLU A 97 8.15 -19.40 -15.04
N ASP A 98 8.97 -18.35 -15.17
CA ASP A 98 8.60 -17.07 -15.76
C ASP A 98 9.40 -16.79 -17.05
N ARG A 99 10.74 -16.86 -16.98
CA ARG A 99 11.67 -16.72 -18.12
C ARG A 99 11.58 -15.40 -18.90
N ARG A 100 10.89 -14.37 -18.39
CA ARG A 100 10.78 -13.05 -19.05
C ARG A 100 11.92 -12.09 -18.74
N SER A 101 12.76 -12.36 -17.74
CA SER A 101 13.88 -11.49 -17.35
C SER A 101 15.25 -12.17 -17.44
N THR A 102 16.28 -11.34 -17.41
CA THR A 102 17.68 -11.73 -17.46
C THR A 102 18.40 -11.04 -16.32
N ALA A 103 19.29 -11.75 -15.64
CA ALA A 103 20.16 -11.20 -14.62
C ALA A 103 21.23 -10.26 -15.22
N PRO A 104 21.86 -9.38 -14.40
CA PRO A 104 22.89 -8.45 -14.88
C PRO A 104 24.11 -9.09 -15.53
N ASP A 105 24.39 -10.36 -15.24
CA ASP A 105 25.46 -11.16 -15.85
C ASP A 105 25.06 -11.76 -17.23
N GLY A 106 23.81 -11.54 -17.68
CA GLY A 106 23.27 -12.10 -18.92
C GLY A 106 22.63 -13.48 -18.77
N THR A 107 22.64 -14.08 -17.57
CA THR A 107 22.00 -15.37 -17.32
C THR A 107 20.47 -15.21 -17.32
N PRO A 108 19.71 -16.05 -18.05
CA PRO A 108 18.24 -16.00 -18.00
C PRO A 108 17.71 -16.34 -16.60
N ASP A 109 16.79 -15.53 -16.08
CA ASP A 109 16.08 -15.87 -14.84
C ASP A 109 15.02 -16.94 -15.15
N ILE A 110 15.01 -18.07 -14.43
CA ILE A 110 14.04 -19.15 -14.70
C ILE A 110 12.73 -18.88 -13.96
N TYR A 111 12.81 -18.48 -12.68
CA TYR A 111 11.66 -18.34 -11.79
C TYR A 111 11.42 -16.90 -11.32
N LEU A 112 12.49 -16.12 -11.19
CA LEU A 112 12.46 -14.73 -10.77
C LEU A 112 11.95 -13.84 -11.91
N ALA A 113 10.88 -13.09 -11.64
CA ALA A 113 10.48 -11.96 -12.48
C ALA A 113 11.16 -10.70 -11.94
N ARG A 114 12.30 -10.35 -12.54
CA ARG A 114 13.13 -9.21 -12.11
C ARG A 114 12.51 -7.87 -12.50
N ASN A 115 12.67 -6.86 -11.64
CA ASN A 115 12.29 -5.49 -11.94
C ASN A 115 13.31 -4.85 -12.89
N GLY A 116 12.84 -4.30 -14.02
CA GLY A 116 13.70 -3.69 -15.04
C GLY A 116 14.35 -2.35 -14.64
N ILE A 117 13.90 -1.72 -13.55
CA ILE A 117 14.48 -0.48 -13.02
C ILE A 117 15.49 -0.78 -11.91
N ASN A 118 15.14 -1.69 -11.00
CA ASN A 118 16.03 -2.13 -9.91
C ASN A 118 16.28 -3.64 -10.03
N PRO A 119 17.44 -4.07 -10.55
CA PRO A 119 17.71 -5.49 -10.75
C PRO A 119 17.77 -6.27 -9.44
N ASP A 120 17.96 -5.62 -8.28
CA ASP A 120 17.99 -6.27 -6.97
C ASP A 120 16.60 -6.47 -6.35
N ASN A 121 15.54 -6.22 -7.11
CA ASN A 121 14.16 -6.42 -6.71
C ASN A 121 13.42 -7.27 -7.76
N GLY A 122 12.51 -8.12 -7.30
CA GLY A 122 11.59 -8.83 -8.18
C GLY A 122 10.54 -9.59 -7.39
N TYR A 123 9.90 -10.55 -8.05
CA TYR A 123 8.99 -11.47 -7.40
C TYR A 123 9.11 -12.89 -7.93
N VAL A 124 8.78 -13.87 -7.09
CA VAL A 124 8.69 -15.29 -7.45
C VAL A 124 7.24 -15.72 -7.30
N VAL A 125 6.66 -16.29 -8.35
CA VAL A 125 5.28 -16.81 -8.33
C VAL A 125 5.33 -18.29 -8.01
N PHE A 126 4.45 -18.76 -7.14
CA PHE A 126 4.29 -20.17 -6.85
C PHE A 126 2.98 -20.68 -7.41
N GLU A 127 3.01 -21.91 -7.89
CA GLU A 127 1.83 -22.64 -8.33
C GLU A 127 1.70 -23.95 -7.55
N ARG A 128 0.48 -24.47 -7.48
CA ARG A 128 0.29 -25.79 -6.89
C ARG A 128 0.90 -26.85 -7.78
N LYS A 129 1.39 -27.91 -7.16
CA LYS A 129 1.74 -29.14 -7.89
C LYS A 129 0.50 -29.74 -8.53
N GLU A 130 0.72 -30.44 -9.64
CA GLU A 130 -0.33 -31.04 -10.46
C GLU A 130 -1.26 -31.95 -9.63
N GLY A 131 -2.57 -31.87 -9.90
CA GLY A 131 -3.59 -32.71 -9.24
C GLY A 131 -4.32 -32.07 -8.05
N GLU A 132 -3.97 -30.85 -7.64
CA GLU A 132 -4.68 -30.13 -6.58
C GLU A 132 -5.70 -29.10 -7.11
N PRO A 133 -6.84 -28.86 -6.40
CA PRO A 133 -7.83 -27.87 -6.81
C PRO A 133 -7.24 -26.45 -6.89
N SER A 134 -7.76 -25.63 -7.81
CA SER A 134 -7.32 -24.25 -8.03
C SER A 134 -7.45 -23.40 -6.75
N ALA A 135 -6.34 -23.23 -6.04
CA ALA A 135 -6.20 -22.23 -5.00
C ALA A 135 -5.52 -20.99 -5.59
N PRO A 136 -5.72 -19.83 -4.97
CA PRO A 136 -5.13 -18.62 -5.50
C PRO A 136 -3.61 -18.68 -5.27
N ARG A 137 -2.84 -18.27 -6.29
CA ARG A 137 -1.38 -18.45 -6.37
C ARG A 137 -0.63 -17.42 -5.52
N PRO A 138 0.11 -17.81 -4.47
CA PRO A 138 0.92 -16.86 -3.74
C PRO A 138 2.09 -16.42 -4.62
N SER A 139 2.45 -15.15 -4.48
CA SER A 139 3.69 -14.62 -5.02
C SER A 139 4.49 -14.04 -3.87
N VAL A 140 5.81 -14.01 -3.99
CA VAL A 140 6.68 -13.45 -2.97
C VAL A 140 7.51 -12.36 -3.61
N THR A 141 7.35 -11.13 -3.13
CA THR A 141 8.24 -10.02 -3.49
C THR A 141 9.55 -10.24 -2.76
N VAL A 142 10.66 -10.08 -3.47
CA VAL A 142 12.01 -10.26 -2.95
C VAL A 142 12.86 -9.05 -3.30
N GLU A 143 13.68 -8.61 -2.36
CA GLU A 143 14.61 -7.49 -2.56
C GLU A 143 15.91 -7.76 -1.82
N LEU A 144 17.04 -7.57 -2.52
CA LEU A 144 18.38 -7.65 -1.97
C LEU A 144 18.92 -6.23 -1.74
N ARG A 145 19.46 -5.96 -0.55
CA ARG A 145 20.12 -4.70 -0.19
C ARG A 145 21.40 -5.00 0.56
N GLY A 146 22.53 -4.98 -0.16
CA GLY A 146 23.79 -5.45 0.39
C GLY A 146 23.65 -6.90 0.86
N ASN A 147 24.01 -7.15 2.12
CA ASN A 147 23.93 -8.50 2.71
C ASN A 147 22.55 -8.85 3.31
N GLN A 148 21.55 -8.00 3.14
CA GLN A 148 20.22 -8.21 3.68
C GLN A 148 19.22 -8.48 2.56
N MET A 149 18.38 -9.50 2.75
CA MET A 149 17.30 -9.84 1.83
C MET A 149 15.95 -9.71 2.52
N THR A 150 15.03 -8.96 1.93
CA THR A 150 13.66 -8.84 2.41
C THR A 150 12.72 -9.60 1.49
N CYS A 151 11.83 -10.39 2.09
CA CYS A 151 10.79 -11.14 1.40
C CYS A 151 9.42 -10.79 1.97
N GLN A 152 8.41 -10.68 1.11
CA GLN A 152 7.03 -10.45 1.54
C GLN A 152 6.08 -11.26 0.68
N VAL A 153 5.25 -12.09 1.32
CA VAL A 153 4.24 -12.90 0.62
C VAL A 153 3.07 -12.01 0.23
N CYS A 154 2.74 -11.97 -1.05
CA CYS A 154 1.56 -11.32 -1.59
C CYS A 154 0.45 -12.35 -1.68
N GLN A 155 -0.58 -12.17 -0.86
CA GLN A 155 -1.78 -12.99 -0.88
C GLN A 155 -2.67 -12.59 -2.06
N PRO A 156 -3.02 -13.54 -2.92
CA PRO A 156 -3.96 -13.30 -4.01
C PRO A 156 -5.37 -13.05 -3.47
N LYS A 157 -6.08 -12.11 -4.10
CA LYS A 157 -7.49 -11.77 -3.80
C LYS A 157 -8.46 -12.90 -4.11
#